data_AF-A0AAV9MYG0-F1
#
_entry.id   AF-A0AAV9MYG0-F1
#
_cell.length_a   1.000
_cell.length_b   1.000
_cell.length_c   1.000
_cell.angle_alpha   90.00
_cell.angle_beta   90.00
_cell.angle_gamma   90.00
#
_symmetry.space_group_name_H-M   'P 1'
#
loop_
_entity.id
_entity.type
_entity.pdbx_description
1 polymer ?
#
loop_
_entity_poly.entity_id
_entity_poly.type
_entity_poly.pdbx_seq_one_letter_code
_entity_poly.pdbx_strand_id
1 'polypeptide(L)'
;MPRNDRPRAYDHLPSERYQGRASFGEPPAKVKRKEIADETLSRDSWRPQNLGVPEQPESSFFSSQLKELDMSVNHGHLSPEIKVRYGDTFCLARELLKSRPDYTGNMAVLNCASDTELAGGWRHRSGTTHEDALCYSSTLWPTLDKWSGTYPWRTTVDRDGNPGECAGIFHPNVVNFRDELAKNCCVLERKD
;
A
#
# COMPACT_ATOMS: atom_id res chain seq x y z
N MET A 1 -6.08 -0.20 -34.52
CA MET A 1 -5.08 -1.21 -34.11
C MET A 1 -5.79 -2.32 -33.34
N PRO A 2 -5.50 -3.60 -33.64
CA PRO A 2 -5.98 -4.74 -32.86
C PRO A 2 -5.56 -4.60 -31.37
N ARG A 3 -6.38 -5.12 -30.46
CA ARG A 3 -6.13 -5.05 -28.99
C ARG A 3 -4.79 -5.66 -28.58
N ASN A 4 -4.21 -6.53 -29.41
CA ASN A 4 -2.94 -7.21 -29.17
C ASN A 4 -1.69 -6.39 -29.56
N ASP A 5 -1.84 -5.29 -30.29
CA ASP A 5 -0.70 -4.48 -30.78
C ASP A 5 -0.48 -3.20 -29.97
N ARG A 6 -1.19 -3.03 -28.84
CA ARG A 6 -0.96 -1.90 -27.93
C ARG A 6 0.21 -2.24 -27.02
N PRO A 7 1.25 -1.38 -26.91
CA PRO A 7 2.32 -1.59 -25.98
C PRO A 7 1.74 -1.67 -24.56
N ARG A 8 2.00 -2.79 -23.90
CA ARG A 8 1.60 -3.04 -22.51
C ARG A 8 2.65 -2.44 -21.61
N ALA A 9 2.26 -2.05 -20.39
CA ALA A 9 3.15 -1.36 -19.43
C ALA A 9 4.45 -2.14 -19.10
N TYR A 10 4.54 -3.41 -19.50
CA TYR A 10 5.69 -4.28 -19.29
C TYR A 10 6.56 -4.53 -20.54
N ASP A 11 6.18 -4.03 -21.72
CA ASP A 11 6.87 -4.35 -22.99
C ASP A 11 8.29 -3.76 -23.09
N HIS A 12 8.66 -2.84 -22.19
CA HIS A 12 9.98 -2.22 -22.10
C HIS A 12 10.63 -2.36 -20.72
N LEU A 13 10.06 -3.20 -19.84
CA LEU A 13 10.70 -3.50 -18.57
C LEU A 13 11.79 -4.57 -18.78
N PRO A 14 12.92 -4.51 -18.05
CA PRO A 14 13.93 -5.55 -18.10
C PRO A 14 13.29 -6.94 -17.90
N SER A 15 13.72 -7.93 -18.68
CA SER A 15 13.22 -9.33 -18.57
C SER A 15 13.40 -9.90 -17.16
N GLU A 16 14.33 -9.34 -16.41
CA GLU A 16 14.48 -9.51 -14.98
C GLU A 16 13.61 -8.47 -14.23
N ARG A 17 12.56 -8.94 -13.55
CA ARG A 17 11.83 -8.20 -12.49
C ARG A 17 10.68 -7.28 -12.91
N TYR A 18 9.64 -7.87 -13.51
CA TYR A 18 8.27 -7.52 -13.10
C TYR A 18 7.45 -8.79 -12.85
N GLN A 19 7.61 -9.36 -11.66
CA GLN A 19 6.71 -10.41 -11.15
C GLN A 19 5.59 -9.82 -10.26
N GLY A 20 5.39 -8.50 -10.29
CA GLY A 20 4.46 -7.80 -9.39
C GLY A 20 4.82 -7.97 -7.90
N ARG A 21 6.09 -8.27 -7.58
CA ARG A 21 6.55 -8.49 -6.20
C ARG A 21 6.81 -7.16 -5.49
N ALA A 22 6.44 -7.09 -4.21
CA ALA A 22 6.63 -5.89 -3.38
C ALA A 22 8.08 -5.58 -2.99
N SER A 23 8.95 -6.59 -2.96
CA SER A 23 10.32 -6.48 -2.48
C SER A 23 11.32 -7.06 -3.47
N PHE A 24 12.55 -6.56 -3.41
CA PHE A 24 13.64 -6.94 -4.32
C PHE A 24 14.36 -8.24 -3.90
N GLY A 25 14.10 -8.74 -2.69
CA GLY A 25 14.59 -10.03 -2.20
C GLY A 25 13.62 -11.18 -2.44
N GLU A 26 14.07 -12.40 -2.14
CA GLU A 26 13.18 -13.56 -2.19
C GLU A 26 12.22 -13.54 -0.99
N PRO A 27 10.90 -13.52 -1.22
CA PRO A 27 9.95 -13.57 -0.12
C PRO A 27 9.99 -14.97 0.53
N PRO A 28 9.72 -15.07 1.84
CA PRO A 28 9.67 -16.35 2.55
C PRO A 28 8.67 -17.31 1.91
N ALA A 29 8.86 -18.61 2.11
CA ALA A 29 7.93 -19.63 1.60
C ALA A 29 6.47 -19.36 1.99
N LYS A 30 5.52 -19.86 1.18
CA LYS A 30 4.07 -19.66 1.41
C LYS A 30 3.63 -20.02 2.83
N VAL A 31 4.15 -21.12 3.39
CA VAL A 31 3.85 -21.56 4.76
C VAL A 31 4.22 -20.48 5.77
N LYS A 32 5.43 -19.91 5.64
CA LYS A 32 5.89 -18.85 6.53
C LYS A 32 5.08 -17.56 6.37
N ARG A 33 4.68 -17.21 5.14
CA ARG A 33 3.79 -16.07 4.89
C ARG A 33 2.41 -16.27 5.52
N LYS A 34 1.89 -17.49 5.52
CA LYS A 34 0.66 -17.83 6.23
C LYS A 34 0.80 -17.63 7.73
N GLU A 35 1.91 -18.07 8.34
CA GLU A 35 2.18 -17.80 9.76
C GLU A 35 2.20 -16.29 10.06
N ILE A 36 2.87 -15.49 9.22
CA ILE A 36 2.92 -14.04 9.36
C ILE A 36 1.52 -13.43 9.25
N ALA A 37 0.69 -13.91 8.31
CA ALA A 37 -0.70 -13.47 8.18
C ALA A 37 -1.51 -13.82 9.43
N ASP A 38 -1.44 -15.06 9.91
CA ASP A 38 -2.18 -15.50 11.11
C ASP A 38 -1.75 -14.72 12.35
N GLU A 39 -0.45 -14.43 12.50
CA GLU A 39 0.10 -13.58 13.56
C GLU A 39 -0.41 -12.13 13.43
N THR A 40 -0.44 -11.59 12.22
CA THR A 40 -0.98 -10.26 11.91
C THR A 40 -2.50 -10.19 12.06
N LEU A 41 -3.22 -11.31 12.00
CA LEU A 41 -4.65 -11.35 12.29
C LEU A 41 -4.93 -11.48 13.79
N SER A 42 -3.96 -11.89 14.60
CA SER A 42 -4.10 -11.93 16.05
C SER A 42 -4.27 -10.51 16.60
N ARG A 43 -5.53 -10.14 16.84
CA ARG A 43 -5.97 -8.77 17.17
C ARG A 43 -5.32 -8.16 18.40
N ASP A 44 -4.74 -8.97 19.29
CA ASP A 44 -4.12 -8.46 20.52
C ASP A 44 -2.67 -8.01 20.32
N SER A 45 -1.97 -8.46 19.28
CA SER A 45 -0.52 -8.23 19.18
C SER A 45 -0.14 -6.84 18.64
N TRP A 46 -1.05 -6.14 17.94
CA TRP A 46 -0.73 -4.89 17.24
C TRP A 46 -1.80 -3.80 17.37
N ARG A 47 -2.73 -3.89 18.34
CA ARG A 47 -3.63 -2.76 18.63
C ARG A 47 -2.79 -1.48 18.78
N PRO A 48 -3.23 -0.34 18.23
CA PRO A 48 -2.54 0.94 18.38
C PRO A 48 -2.06 1.18 19.83
N GLN A 49 -2.93 0.89 20.80
CA GLN A 49 -2.64 0.97 22.24
C GLN A 49 -1.45 0.11 22.68
N ASN A 50 -1.36 -1.14 22.21
CA ASN A 50 -0.26 -2.06 22.53
C ASN A 50 1.04 -1.66 21.82
N LEU A 51 0.93 -0.98 20.69
CA LEU A 51 2.05 -0.35 19.98
C LEU A 51 2.43 1.02 20.57
N GLY A 52 1.72 1.50 21.60
CA GLY A 52 1.96 2.79 22.24
C GLY A 52 1.60 4.00 21.36
N VAL A 53 0.73 3.81 20.36
CA VAL A 53 0.27 4.88 19.48
C VAL A 53 -1.22 5.17 19.71
N PRO A 54 -1.67 6.42 19.45
CA PRO A 54 -3.08 6.79 19.61
C PRO A 54 -4.01 5.92 18.76
N GLU A 55 -5.29 5.88 19.14
CA GLU A 55 -6.32 5.23 18.33
C GLU A 55 -6.33 5.83 16.91
N GLN A 56 -6.45 4.96 15.90
CA GLN A 56 -6.45 5.38 14.51
C GLN A 56 -7.78 6.09 14.20
N PRO A 57 -7.74 7.28 13.56
CA PRO A 57 -8.95 7.89 13.06
C PRO A 57 -9.66 6.97 12.06
N GLU A 58 -10.96 7.17 11.88
CA GLU A 58 -11.72 6.38 10.93
C GLU A 58 -11.27 6.61 9.49
N SER A 59 -11.29 5.54 8.70
CA SER A 59 -10.97 5.60 7.28
C SER A 59 -12.08 6.31 6.51
N SER A 60 -11.75 6.90 5.36
CA SER A 60 -12.71 7.63 4.52
C SER A 60 -12.80 6.99 3.14
N PHE A 61 -14.01 6.58 2.74
CA PHE A 61 -14.27 6.09 1.39
C PHE A 61 -14.69 7.22 0.46
N PHE A 62 -14.06 7.24 -0.72
CA PHE A 62 -14.37 8.13 -1.81
C PHE A 62 -14.93 7.29 -2.95
N SER A 63 -16.23 7.41 -3.22
CA SER A 63 -16.94 6.61 -4.21
C SER A 63 -16.71 7.07 -5.66
N SER A 64 -16.05 8.19 -5.85
CA SER A 64 -15.81 8.79 -7.17
C SER A 64 -14.49 9.58 -7.17
N GLN A 65 -14.01 9.87 -8.36
CA GLN A 65 -12.79 10.65 -8.59
C GLN A 65 -12.87 11.97 -7.82
N LEU A 66 -11.86 12.23 -7.00
CA LEU A 66 -11.74 13.49 -6.28
C LEU A 66 -11.56 14.64 -7.29
N LYS A 67 -12.12 15.81 -6.95
CA LYS A 67 -11.91 17.04 -7.71
C LYS A 67 -10.43 17.35 -7.77
N GLU A 68 -9.98 17.88 -8.91
CA GLU A 68 -8.63 18.39 -9.06
C GLU A 68 -8.34 19.46 -7.99
N LEU A 69 -7.10 19.45 -7.50
CA LEU A 69 -6.65 20.44 -6.54
C LEU A 69 -6.55 21.80 -7.21
N ASP A 70 -7.01 22.85 -6.52
CA ASP A 70 -6.87 24.21 -6.99
C ASP A 70 -5.41 24.67 -6.89
N MET A 71 -4.74 24.69 -8.05
CA MET A 71 -3.34 25.09 -8.17
C MET A 71 -3.09 26.55 -7.76
N SER A 72 -4.12 27.40 -7.75
CA SER A 72 -4.00 28.82 -7.34
C SER A 72 -3.86 28.99 -5.83
N VAL A 73 -4.23 27.98 -5.04
CA VAL A 73 -4.11 27.95 -3.58
C VAL A 73 -2.73 27.44 -3.14
N ASN A 74 -1.88 27.04 -4.09
CA ASN A 74 -0.59 26.44 -3.78
C ASN A 74 0.35 27.45 -3.09
N HIS A 75 0.74 27.16 -1.85
CA HIS A 75 1.55 28.02 -0.98
C HIS A 75 3.04 28.10 -1.39
N GLY A 76 3.33 28.41 -2.66
CA GLY A 76 4.70 28.69 -3.12
C GLY A 76 5.57 27.48 -3.46
N HIS A 77 5.00 26.26 -3.54
CA HIS A 77 5.74 25.07 -3.99
C HIS A 77 5.63 24.91 -5.52
N LEU A 78 6.51 25.60 -6.24
CA LEU A 78 6.45 25.70 -7.70
C LEU A 78 6.95 24.43 -8.44
N SER A 79 7.67 23.53 -7.77
CA SER A 79 8.10 22.24 -8.36
C SER A 79 8.41 21.23 -7.27
N PRO A 80 7.71 20.07 -7.22
CA PRO A 80 8.06 19.02 -6.28
C PRO A 80 9.42 18.40 -6.64
N GLU A 81 10.22 18.07 -5.63
CA GLU A 81 11.40 17.25 -5.82
C GLU A 81 10.96 15.80 -6.07
N ILE A 82 11.22 15.27 -7.27
CA ILE A 82 10.87 13.90 -7.63
C ILE A 82 12.13 13.03 -7.54
N LYS A 83 12.03 11.95 -6.76
CA LYS A 83 13.10 10.96 -6.59
C LYS A 83 12.56 9.57 -6.90
N VAL A 84 13.25 8.86 -7.80
CA VAL A 84 13.02 7.43 -8.04
C VAL A 84 13.95 6.62 -7.15
N ARG A 85 13.40 5.64 -6.45
CA ARG A 85 14.12 4.74 -5.54
C ARG A 85 13.62 3.31 -5.73
N TYR A 86 14.52 2.36 -5.61
CA TYR A 86 14.20 0.94 -5.59
C TYR A 86 14.13 0.50 -4.13
N GLY A 87 12.97 0.05 -3.66
CA GLY A 87 12.80 -0.54 -2.35
C GLY A 87 11.35 -0.93 -2.07
N ASP A 88 11.15 -1.66 -0.99
CA ASP A 88 9.83 -1.84 -0.39
C ASP A 88 9.29 -0.48 0.07
N THR A 89 8.00 -0.22 -0.16
CA THR A 89 7.38 1.08 0.09
C THR A 89 7.47 1.51 1.55
N PHE A 90 7.29 0.58 2.47
CA PHE A 90 7.32 0.85 3.90
C PHE A 90 8.75 0.92 4.44
N CYS A 91 9.71 0.23 3.83
CA CYS A 91 11.14 0.50 4.04
C CYS A 91 11.50 1.94 3.68
N LEU A 92 11.15 2.36 2.45
CA LEU A 92 11.45 3.71 1.95
C LEU A 92 10.75 4.80 2.75
N ALA A 93 9.49 4.58 3.15
CA ALA A 93 8.75 5.50 4.02
C ALA A 93 9.47 5.71 5.37
N ARG A 94 9.92 4.62 6.01
CA ARG A 94 10.67 4.71 7.27
C ARG A 94 12.03 5.41 7.10
N GLU A 95 12.76 5.12 6.02
CA GLU A 95 14.02 5.81 5.72
C GLU A 95 13.82 7.31 5.46
N LEU A 96 12.73 7.66 4.77
CA LEU A 96 12.36 9.04 4.53
C LEU A 96 12.00 9.74 5.84
N LEU A 97 11.20 9.14 6.72
CA LEU A 97 10.89 9.72 8.04
C LEU A 97 12.15 9.87 8.93
N LYS A 98 13.09 8.92 8.85
CA LYS A 98 14.38 9.04 9.58
C LYS A 98 15.22 10.22 9.08
N SER A 99 15.24 10.46 7.77
CA SER A 99 16.02 11.55 7.16
C SER A 99 15.29 12.90 7.15
N ARG A 100 13.96 12.87 7.22
CA ARG A 100 13.05 14.02 7.26
C ARG A 100 12.01 13.86 8.37
N PRO A 101 12.40 14.00 9.66
CA PRO A 101 11.47 13.91 10.78
C PRO A 101 10.34 14.94 10.71
N ASP A 102 10.55 16.06 10.00
CA ASP A 102 9.55 17.10 9.72
C ASP A 102 8.37 16.60 8.85
N TYR A 103 8.49 15.44 8.20
CA TYR A 103 7.41 14.81 7.45
C TYR A 103 6.48 13.95 8.31
N THR A 104 6.75 13.84 9.61
CA THR A 104 5.87 13.11 10.54
C THR A 104 4.45 13.68 10.49
N GLY A 105 3.46 12.81 10.23
CA GLY A 105 2.06 13.20 10.05
C GLY A 105 1.69 13.73 8.66
N ASN A 106 2.66 13.99 7.79
CA ASN A 106 2.47 14.55 6.44
C ASN A 106 2.91 13.59 5.32
N MET A 107 3.05 12.31 5.63
CA MET A 107 3.44 11.27 4.68
C MET A 107 2.25 10.41 4.30
N ALA A 108 2.06 10.21 2.99
CA ALA A 108 1.08 9.28 2.45
C ALA A 108 1.77 8.21 1.60
N VAL A 109 1.21 7.00 1.62
CA VAL A 109 1.63 5.87 0.81
C VAL A 109 0.46 5.45 -0.07
N LEU A 110 0.68 5.32 -1.38
CA LEU A 110 -0.30 4.76 -2.29
C LEU A 110 -0.26 3.23 -2.18
N ASN A 111 -1.37 2.62 -1.77
CA ASN A 111 -1.58 1.18 -1.93
C ASN A 111 -1.99 0.89 -3.40
N CYS A 112 -1.27 0.01 -4.08
CA CYS A 112 -1.68 -0.52 -5.38
C CYS A 112 -2.78 -1.58 -5.20
N ALA A 113 -3.94 -1.13 -4.71
CA ALA A 113 -5.03 -1.97 -4.27
C ALA A 113 -5.70 -2.75 -5.41
N SER A 114 -6.14 -3.97 -5.12
CA SER A 114 -7.09 -4.68 -5.97
C SER A 114 -8.44 -3.98 -5.93
N ASP A 115 -9.13 -3.88 -7.07
CA ASP A 115 -10.52 -3.43 -7.14
C ASP A 115 -11.52 -4.59 -6.95
N THR A 116 -11.06 -5.83 -7.12
CA THR A 116 -11.88 -7.03 -7.02
C THR A 116 -11.84 -7.72 -5.66
N GLU A 117 -10.73 -7.64 -4.93
CA GLU A 117 -10.52 -8.39 -3.68
C GLU A 117 -9.97 -7.49 -2.58
N LEU A 118 -10.66 -7.46 -1.45
CA LEU A 118 -10.24 -6.67 -0.30
C LEU A 118 -8.84 -7.11 0.18
N ALA A 119 -7.89 -6.17 0.22
CA ALA A 119 -6.52 -6.41 0.67
C ALA A 119 -5.74 -7.46 -0.15
N GLY A 120 -6.17 -7.71 -1.39
CA GLY A 120 -5.48 -8.65 -2.28
C GLY A 120 -5.47 -10.09 -1.77
N GLY A 121 -4.38 -10.82 -2.04
CA GLY A 121 -4.27 -12.26 -1.81
C GLY A 121 -3.49 -12.64 -0.55
N TRP A 122 -3.15 -11.69 0.31
CA TRP A 122 -2.21 -11.87 1.43
C TRP A 122 -2.64 -12.99 2.38
N ARG A 123 -3.93 -13.02 2.76
CA ARG A 123 -4.49 -13.99 3.70
C ARG A 123 -4.74 -15.36 3.08
N HIS A 124 -5.36 -15.40 1.90
CA HIS A 124 -5.90 -16.66 1.34
C HIS A 124 -4.94 -17.36 0.37
N ARG A 125 -4.09 -16.59 -0.33
CA ARG A 125 -3.14 -17.12 -1.32
C ARG A 125 -1.69 -16.99 -0.87
N SER A 126 -1.44 -16.36 0.28
CA SER A 126 -0.10 -16.03 0.76
C SER A 126 0.69 -15.30 -0.33
N GLY A 127 0.05 -14.28 -0.91
CA GLY A 127 0.58 -13.51 -2.03
C GLY A 127 1.81 -12.69 -1.66
N THR A 128 2.40 -12.04 -2.67
CA THR A 128 3.63 -11.25 -2.56
C THR A 128 3.52 -9.92 -3.31
N THR A 129 2.29 -9.51 -3.66
CA THR A 129 2.06 -8.23 -4.33
C THR A 129 2.39 -7.07 -3.40
N HIS A 130 2.46 -5.87 -3.97
CA HIS A 130 2.63 -4.63 -3.20
C HIS A 130 1.59 -4.52 -2.07
N GLU A 131 0.31 -4.63 -2.40
CA GLU A 131 -0.78 -4.63 -1.42
C GLU A 131 -0.63 -5.71 -0.36
N ASP A 132 -0.24 -6.93 -0.75
CA ASP A 132 -0.05 -8.04 0.20
C ASP A 132 1.03 -7.70 1.23
N ALA A 133 2.15 -7.14 0.77
CA ALA A 133 3.26 -6.74 1.63
C ALA A 133 2.88 -5.64 2.62
N LEU A 134 2.07 -4.65 2.21
CA LEU A 134 1.54 -3.65 3.12
C LEU A 134 0.68 -4.31 4.21
N CYS A 135 -0.13 -5.31 3.85
CA CYS A 135 -1.00 -6.00 4.81
C CYS A 135 -0.21 -6.87 5.80
N TYR A 136 0.83 -7.59 5.38
CA TYR A 136 1.65 -8.37 6.31
C TYR A 136 2.40 -7.51 7.33
N SER A 137 2.77 -6.28 6.97
CA SER A 137 3.73 -5.48 7.74
C SER A 137 3.11 -4.33 8.54
N SER A 138 1.79 -4.15 8.44
CA SER A 138 1.12 -2.99 9.03
C SER A 138 -0.29 -3.28 9.53
N THR A 139 -0.89 -2.26 10.13
CA THR A 139 -2.28 -2.26 10.59
C THR A 139 -3.28 -1.92 9.49
N LEU A 140 -2.90 -2.03 8.21
CA LEU A 140 -3.76 -1.69 7.07
C LEU A 140 -4.98 -2.62 6.98
N TRP A 141 -4.80 -3.94 7.12
CA TRP A 141 -5.90 -4.91 7.05
C TRP A 141 -7.07 -4.57 8.00
N PRO A 142 -6.84 -4.33 9.29
CA PRO A 142 -7.89 -3.95 10.25
C PRO A 142 -8.70 -2.72 9.84
N THR A 143 -8.07 -1.76 9.18
CA THR A 143 -8.75 -0.58 8.64
C THR A 143 -9.52 -0.89 7.36
N LEU A 144 -9.07 -1.86 6.57
CA LEU A 144 -9.70 -2.34 5.34
C LEU A 144 -10.90 -3.27 5.60
N ASP A 145 -10.85 -4.14 6.61
CA ASP A 145 -11.87 -5.16 6.93
C ASP A 145 -13.27 -4.55 7.11
N LYS A 146 -13.33 -3.32 7.63
CA LYS A 146 -14.56 -2.52 7.79
C LYS A 146 -15.26 -2.23 6.44
N TRP A 147 -14.53 -2.27 5.34
CA TRP A 147 -15.00 -1.95 3.98
C TRP A 147 -15.27 -3.19 3.13
N SER A 148 -15.30 -4.38 3.73
CA SER A 148 -15.62 -5.63 3.03
C SER A 148 -16.92 -5.57 2.22
N GLY A 149 -17.95 -4.86 2.71
CA GLY A 149 -19.22 -4.65 2.00
C GLY A 149 -19.15 -3.71 0.80
N THR A 150 -18.06 -2.97 0.62
CA THR A 150 -17.83 -2.06 -0.51
C THR A 150 -17.12 -2.75 -1.67
N TYR A 151 -16.48 -3.90 -1.43
CA TYR A 151 -15.78 -4.66 -2.46
C TYR A 151 -16.69 -5.72 -3.10
N PRO A 152 -16.51 -6.02 -4.40
CA PRO A 152 -15.62 -5.32 -5.33
C PRO A 152 -16.18 -3.93 -5.70
N TRP A 153 -15.30 -2.93 -5.81
CA TRP A 153 -15.69 -1.66 -6.46
C TRP A 153 -15.27 -1.71 -7.93
N ARG A 154 -16.10 -1.15 -8.81
CA ARG A 154 -15.80 -1.18 -10.25
C ARG A 154 -14.92 0.00 -10.59
N THR A 155 -13.65 -0.25 -10.91
CA THR A 155 -12.89 0.75 -11.67
C THR A 155 -13.25 0.58 -13.13
N THR A 156 -13.99 1.54 -13.69
CA THR A 156 -14.23 1.56 -15.13
C THR A 156 -13.14 2.42 -15.77
N VAL A 157 -12.56 1.94 -16.87
CA VAL A 157 -11.70 2.75 -17.73
C VAL A 157 -12.47 2.91 -19.02
N ASP A 158 -12.69 4.15 -19.46
CA ASP A 158 -13.37 4.39 -20.72
C ASP A 158 -12.52 3.89 -21.89
N ARG A 159 -13.11 3.85 -23.10
CA ARG A 159 -12.43 3.35 -24.30
C ARG A 159 -11.26 4.23 -24.74
N ASP A 160 -11.21 5.47 -24.28
CA ASP A 160 -10.23 6.49 -24.62
C ASP A 160 -9.07 6.53 -23.60
N GLY A 161 -9.13 5.68 -22.56
CA GLY A 161 -8.09 5.54 -21.55
C GLY A 161 -8.24 6.51 -20.38
N ASN A 162 -9.36 7.25 -20.31
CA ASN A 162 -9.66 8.03 -19.10
C ASN A 162 -10.21 7.08 -18.04
N PRO A 163 -9.79 7.24 -16.77
CA PRO A 163 -10.49 6.59 -15.67
C PRO A 163 -11.94 7.09 -15.70
N GLY A 164 -12.89 6.16 -15.83
CA GLY A 164 -14.31 6.43 -15.65
C GLY A 164 -14.60 6.65 -14.16
N GLU A 165 -15.28 5.72 -13.52
CA GLU A 165 -15.46 5.74 -12.06
C GLU A 165 -14.17 5.23 -11.38
N CYS A 166 -13.52 6.09 -10.60
CA CYS A 166 -12.42 5.76 -9.70
C CYS A 166 -12.91 5.89 -8.26
N ALA A 167 -12.70 4.87 -7.45
CA ALA A 167 -12.99 4.89 -6.02
C ALA A 167 -11.71 4.61 -5.23
N GLY A 168 -11.67 5.05 -3.97
CA GLY A 168 -10.52 4.81 -3.11
C GLY A 168 -10.87 4.97 -1.64
N ILE A 169 -10.02 4.41 -0.78
CA ILE A 169 -10.13 4.61 0.67
C ILE A 169 -8.86 5.28 1.15
N PHE A 170 -9.01 6.31 1.97
CA PHE A 170 -7.92 6.90 2.74
C PHE A 170 -7.88 6.30 4.15
N HIS A 171 -6.73 5.74 4.51
CA HIS A 171 -6.48 5.13 5.82
C HIS A 171 -5.49 6.00 6.62
N PRO A 172 -5.95 6.78 7.59
CA PRO A 172 -5.07 7.59 8.42
C PRO A 172 -4.30 6.73 9.43
N ASN A 173 -3.07 7.16 9.77
CA ASN A 173 -2.26 6.62 10.86
C ASN A 173 -1.98 5.10 10.80
N VAL A 174 -1.95 4.50 9.62
CA VAL A 174 -1.52 3.09 9.45
C VAL A 174 -0.14 2.88 10.07
N VAL A 175 -0.03 1.93 11.00
CA VAL A 175 1.21 1.67 11.72
C VAL A 175 1.93 0.53 11.03
N ASN A 176 3.17 0.80 10.64
CA ASN A 176 4.10 -0.17 10.11
C ASN A 176 4.97 -0.72 11.25
N PHE A 177 4.79 -1.99 11.59
CA PHE A 177 5.41 -2.62 12.76
C PHE A 177 6.31 -3.82 12.41
N ARG A 178 6.41 -4.19 11.12
CA ARG A 178 7.35 -5.21 10.64
C ARG A 178 8.20 -4.69 9.50
N ASP A 179 9.34 -5.33 9.29
CA ASP A 179 10.16 -5.08 8.11
C ASP A 179 9.48 -5.64 6.83
N GLU A 180 10.12 -5.40 5.67
CA GLU A 180 9.64 -5.90 4.38
C GLU A 180 9.51 -7.42 4.33
N LEU A 181 8.68 -7.90 3.40
CA LEU A 181 8.39 -9.32 3.23
C LEU A 181 9.65 -10.16 2.97
N ALA A 182 10.59 -9.67 2.15
CA ALA A 182 11.86 -10.34 1.88
C ALA A 182 12.76 -10.52 3.13
N LYS A 183 12.51 -9.75 4.20
CA LYS A 183 13.18 -9.89 5.50
C LYS A 183 12.30 -10.62 6.51
N ASN A 184 11.46 -11.53 6.04
CA ASN A 184 10.55 -12.33 6.84
C ASN A 184 9.54 -11.52 7.67
N CYS A 185 9.30 -10.25 7.33
CA CYS A 185 8.51 -9.35 8.16
C CYS A 185 8.89 -9.43 9.66
N CYS A 186 10.19 -9.37 9.96
CA CYS A 186 10.64 -9.30 11.35
C CYS A 186 9.99 -8.10 12.05
N VAL A 187 9.51 -8.28 13.28
CA VAL A 187 8.96 -7.19 14.09
C VAL A 187 10.05 -6.13 14.30
N LEU A 188 9.70 -4.88 14.06
CA LEU A 188 10.62 -3.76 14.24
C LEU A 188 10.76 -3.45 15.73
N GLU A 189 11.99 -3.19 16.17
CA GLU A 189 12.21 -2.66 17.51
C GLU A 189 11.54 -1.30 17.65
N ARG A 190 10.83 -1.11 18.76
CA ARG A 190 10.29 0.18 19.14
C ARG A 190 11.48 1.09 19.45
N LYS A 191 11.61 2.18 18.70
CA LYS A 191 12.52 3.26 19.06
C LYS A 191 11.72 4.27 19.89
N ASP A 192 12.19 4.50 21.10
CA ASP A 192 11.68 5.55 22.00
C ASP A 192 11.84 6.94 21.39
#